data_AF-A0A192CKA8-F1
#
_entry.id   AF-A0A192CKA8-F1
#
_cell.length_a   1.000
_cell.length_b   1.000
_cell.length_c   1.000
_cell.angle_alpha   90.00
_cell.angle_beta   90.00
_cell.angle_gamma   90.00
#
_symmetry.space_group_name_H-M   'P 1'
#
loop_
_entity.id
_entity.type
_entity.pdbx_description
1 polymer ?
#
loop_
_entity_poly.entity_id
_entity_poly.type
_entity_poly.pdbx_seq_one_letter_code
_entity_poly.pdbx_strand_id
1 'polypeptide(L)'
;MTSKNFALITAMTQAELTQKVNEHLAKGWHLQGETRVAYEPGTPWYLMQAMVADGTTDISPDSPQHGSVPEWYYVVVLAGQSNAMSYGEGMPLPDSYDAPHPRIKQLARRNTVTPGGKACAFNDIIPADHCLHDVQDMSALNHPNADLSKGQYGCVGQGLHIAKRLLPYIPQNAGILLVPCCRGGSAFTQGAEGTFSESTGASQDSARWGVGKPLYQDLILRTKAALQKNPKNMLLAVCWMQGEFDMSAATYSQQPPLFTAMLKQFRADITEFNTQCHGGRAASVPWICGDTTYYWKNTYGTQYDTIYGAYKNRESDNVFFVPFLTDGSGNNTSTNAPTEDPDAASEGYYGSASRTNKNWVSSNRQTHFSSWARRGIIPDRMATAILNVAGRTLAFISGKAPEIKPSPGGDTPSGPSEDASVRTISLLPTAGDAAAQGWSIKNGGIQLSEGVFKITKQSNKAWSLTRPVDDAVSLLTRGGRLSCKFRLSGALTNNQFGLGIYLYTDVALPDVVAMTGTGNPFLMSFFTQTTDGKLNLMHHKKAGNTKLGEFGNYSNDWQTLELVFTAGSATVTPKLNGVAGPAFQVIKDSLTLGLNALTLTDITKNAAYGVDIGSLVLEINNPAA
;
A
#
# COMPACT_ATOMS: atom_id res chain seq x y z
N MET A 1 -26.57 -35.04 -6.14
CA MET A 1 -25.11 -34.82 -5.94
C MET A 1 -24.94 -34.34 -4.51
N THR A 2 -24.12 -35.02 -3.71
CA THR A 2 -23.69 -34.52 -2.40
C THR A 2 -22.88 -33.24 -2.60
N SER A 3 -23.19 -32.18 -1.85
CA SER A 3 -22.44 -30.92 -1.90
C SER A 3 -21.00 -31.16 -1.44
N LYS A 4 -20.02 -30.58 -2.16
CA LYS A 4 -18.60 -30.62 -1.79
C LYS A 4 -18.18 -29.23 -1.33
N ASN A 5 -17.59 -29.14 -0.15
CA ASN A 5 -17.00 -27.92 0.38
C ASN A 5 -15.50 -27.90 0.06
N PHE A 6 -14.99 -26.73 -0.33
CA PHE A 6 -13.58 -26.52 -0.64
C PHE A 6 -12.99 -25.47 0.28
N ALA A 7 -11.78 -25.72 0.78
CA ALA A 7 -11.01 -24.79 1.59
C ALA A 7 -9.58 -24.69 1.04
N LEU A 8 -9.04 -23.48 1.01
CA LEU A 8 -7.63 -23.25 0.73
C LEU A 8 -6.94 -22.82 2.02
N ILE A 9 -6.15 -23.71 2.60
CA ILE A 9 -5.43 -23.45 3.84
C ILE A 9 -4.12 -22.76 3.48
N THR A 10 -3.92 -21.54 3.98
CA THR A 10 -2.67 -20.80 3.76
C THR A 10 -1.89 -20.61 5.05
N ALA A 11 -0.57 -20.62 4.95
CA ALA A 11 0.33 -20.44 6.07
C ALA A 11 1.69 -19.88 5.60
N MET A 12 2.36 -19.15 6.48
CA MET A 12 3.68 -18.57 6.18
C MET A 12 4.83 -19.52 6.53
N THR A 13 4.54 -20.62 7.23
CA THR A 13 5.53 -21.63 7.60
C THR A 13 4.96 -23.03 7.43
N GLN A 14 5.85 -24.02 7.25
CA GLN A 14 5.45 -25.43 7.15
C GLN A 14 4.78 -25.92 8.43
N ALA A 15 5.26 -25.48 9.60
CA ALA A 15 4.68 -25.89 10.89
C ALA A 15 3.25 -25.38 11.06
N GLU A 16 3.00 -24.11 10.72
CA GLU A 16 1.66 -23.51 10.75
C GLU A 16 0.73 -24.18 9.72
N LEU A 17 1.23 -24.48 8.52
CA LEU A 17 0.45 -25.20 7.52
C LEU A 17 0.05 -26.58 8.03
N THR A 18 1.01 -27.33 8.58
CA THR A 18 0.77 -28.67 9.13
C THR A 18 -0.24 -28.63 10.26
N GLN A 19 -0.17 -27.63 11.15
CA GLN A 19 -1.17 -27.46 12.21
C GLN A 19 -2.57 -27.23 11.61
N LYS A 20 -2.73 -26.23 10.74
CA LYS A 20 -4.04 -25.89 10.15
C LYS A 20 -4.62 -27.04 9.31
N VAL A 21 -3.77 -27.76 8.58
CA VAL A 21 -4.16 -28.95 7.81
C VAL A 21 -4.63 -30.07 8.74
N ASN A 22 -3.91 -30.35 9.82
CA ASN A 22 -4.30 -31.37 10.80
C ASN A 22 -5.62 -31.04 11.49
N GLU A 23 -5.88 -29.76 11.78
CA GLU A 23 -7.16 -29.29 12.31
C GLU A 23 -8.34 -29.54 11.35
N HIS A 24 -8.11 -29.41 10.04
CA HIS A 24 -9.14 -29.69 9.03
C HIS A 24 -9.31 -31.19 8.80
N LEU A 25 -8.22 -31.97 8.78
CA LEU A 25 -8.27 -33.43 8.72
C LEU A 25 -9.08 -34.02 9.89
N ALA A 26 -8.89 -33.49 11.11
CA ALA A 26 -9.66 -33.88 12.28
C ALA A 26 -11.18 -33.59 12.18
N LYS A 27 -11.56 -32.65 11.30
CA LYS A 27 -12.96 -32.25 11.03
C LYS A 27 -13.56 -32.97 9.82
N GLY A 28 -12.93 -34.04 9.32
CA GLY A 28 -13.43 -34.83 8.20
C GLY A 28 -13.14 -34.22 6.82
N TRP A 29 -12.21 -33.26 6.73
CA TRP A 29 -11.71 -32.78 5.44
C TRP A 29 -10.61 -33.71 4.90
N HIS A 30 -10.43 -33.70 3.59
CA HIS A 30 -9.44 -34.48 2.87
C HIS A 30 -8.52 -33.57 2.05
N LEU A 31 -7.24 -33.93 1.92
CA LEU A 31 -6.30 -33.21 1.07
C LEU A 31 -6.71 -33.32 -0.40
N GLN A 32 -6.67 -32.20 -1.11
CA GLN A 32 -6.87 -32.15 -2.55
C GLN A 32 -5.58 -31.67 -3.23
N GLY A 33 -4.75 -32.63 -3.64
CA GLY A 33 -3.46 -32.35 -4.27
C GLY A 33 -2.34 -32.00 -3.29
N GLU A 34 -1.16 -31.71 -3.82
CA GLU A 34 0.03 -31.39 -3.03
C GLU A 34 0.02 -29.94 -2.54
N THR A 35 0.69 -29.69 -1.41
CA THR A 35 0.97 -28.35 -0.91
C THR A 35 1.75 -27.57 -1.97
N ARG A 36 1.34 -26.33 -2.25
CA ARG A 36 2.02 -25.43 -3.20
C ARG A 36 2.54 -24.21 -2.49
N VAL A 37 3.64 -23.66 -3.02
CA VAL A 37 4.12 -22.33 -2.63
C VAL A 37 3.49 -21.31 -3.57
N ALA A 38 2.68 -20.40 -3.04
CA ALA A 38 2.31 -19.18 -3.76
C ALA A 38 3.47 -18.21 -3.71
N TYR A 39 3.89 -17.73 -4.87
CA TYR A 39 4.70 -16.54 -4.99
C TYR A 39 4.10 -15.66 -6.07
N GLU A 40 3.73 -14.43 -5.70
CA GLU A 40 3.43 -13.37 -6.65
C GLU A 40 4.40 -12.21 -6.38
N PRO A 41 4.87 -11.50 -7.42
CA PRO A 41 5.73 -10.34 -7.25
C PRO A 41 5.06 -9.28 -6.37
N GLY A 42 5.61 -9.02 -5.19
CA GLY A 42 5.11 -7.99 -4.26
C GLY A 42 4.19 -8.50 -3.13
N THR A 43 3.90 -9.80 -3.07
CA THR A 43 3.11 -10.43 -1.99
C THR A 43 4.01 -11.36 -1.17
N PRO A 44 3.84 -11.48 0.17
CA PRO A 44 4.54 -12.48 0.97
C PRO A 44 4.29 -13.89 0.41
N TRP A 45 5.33 -14.73 0.34
CA TRP A 45 5.16 -16.12 -0.05
C TRP A 45 4.35 -16.84 1.02
N TYR A 46 3.39 -17.67 0.63
CA TYR A 46 2.67 -18.52 1.55
C TYR A 46 2.56 -19.93 0.98
N LEU A 47 2.60 -20.91 1.87
CA LEU A 47 2.23 -22.27 1.55
C LEU A 47 0.72 -22.34 1.47
N MET A 48 0.20 -23.07 0.50
CA MET A 48 -1.22 -23.34 0.36
C MET A 48 -1.48 -24.84 0.24
N GLN A 49 -2.52 -25.31 0.92
CA GLN A 49 -3.02 -26.67 0.80
C GLN A 49 -4.53 -26.63 0.54
N ALA A 50 -4.95 -27.12 -0.62
CA ALA A 50 -6.36 -27.27 -0.92
C ALA A 50 -6.93 -28.50 -0.19
N MET A 51 -8.14 -28.37 0.33
CA MET A 51 -8.84 -29.41 1.07
C MET A 51 -10.33 -29.47 0.67
N VAL A 52 -10.91 -30.66 0.73
CA VAL A 52 -12.30 -30.95 0.35
C VAL A 52 -13.03 -31.73 1.45
N ALA A 53 -14.31 -31.44 1.69
CA ALA A 53 -15.17 -32.23 2.58
C ALA A 53 -16.53 -32.51 1.91
N ASP A 54 -17.09 -33.70 2.19
CA ASP A 54 -18.41 -34.11 1.70
C ASP A 54 -19.50 -33.71 2.71
N GLY A 55 -20.53 -32.99 2.27
CA GLY A 55 -21.70 -32.64 3.08
C GLY A 55 -21.58 -31.33 3.88
N THR A 56 -22.68 -30.92 4.53
CA THR A 56 -22.75 -29.75 5.41
C THR A 56 -21.97 -30.04 6.68
N THR A 57 -20.71 -29.60 6.76
CA THR A 57 -20.01 -29.56 8.04
C THR A 57 -20.71 -28.52 8.91
N ASP A 58 -21.39 -28.99 9.95
CA ASP A 58 -21.96 -28.16 11.00
C ASP A 58 -20.85 -27.27 11.57
N ILE A 59 -20.84 -26.01 11.14
CA ILE A 59 -20.15 -24.93 11.85
C ILE A 59 -20.98 -24.70 13.11
N SER A 60 -20.79 -25.55 14.11
CA SER A 60 -21.36 -25.35 15.45
C SER A 60 -20.80 -24.03 15.99
N PRO A 61 -21.67 -23.05 16.35
CA PRO A 61 -21.23 -21.75 16.86
C PRO A 61 -20.54 -21.81 18.23
N ASP A 62 -20.42 -22.99 18.84
CA ASP A 62 -19.85 -23.20 20.19
C ASP A 62 -18.44 -23.81 20.22
N SER A 63 -17.67 -23.75 19.13
CA SER A 63 -16.24 -24.06 19.20
C SER A 63 -15.45 -22.86 19.79
N PRO A 64 -14.60 -23.01 20.83
CA PRO A 64 -13.97 -21.89 21.55
C PRO A 64 -12.95 -21.00 20.82
N GLN A 65 -13.01 -20.83 19.48
CA GLN A 65 -12.00 -20.07 18.73
C GLN A 65 -12.51 -18.99 17.76
N HIS A 66 -13.79 -18.61 17.79
CA HIS A 66 -14.30 -17.52 16.94
C HIS A 66 -15.26 -16.52 17.62
N GLY A 67 -15.24 -16.41 18.96
CA GLY A 67 -16.29 -15.71 19.72
C GLY A 67 -15.86 -14.64 20.73
N SER A 68 -14.58 -14.30 20.91
CA SER A 68 -14.23 -13.25 21.88
C SER A 68 -14.49 -11.85 21.30
N VAL A 69 -15.25 -11.04 22.04
CA VAL A 69 -15.36 -9.60 21.81
C VAL A 69 -13.95 -9.02 21.87
N PRO A 70 -13.51 -8.22 20.88
CA PRO A 70 -12.21 -7.57 20.94
C PRO A 70 -12.02 -6.78 22.24
N GLU A 71 -10.84 -6.92 22.85
CA GLU A 71 -10.47 -6.17 24.05
C GLU A 71 -10.23 -4.69 23.72
N TRP A 72 -9.85 -4.38 22.48
CA TRP A 72 -9.60 -3.04 21.95
C TRP A 72 -9.61 -3.06 20.42
N TYR A 73 -9.52 -1.88 19.79
CA TYR A 73 -9.67 -1.74 18.34
C TYR A 73 -8.58 -0.88 17.68
N TYR A 74 -8.13 -1.31 16.51
CA TYR A 74 -7.57 -0.39 15.51
C TYR A 74 -8.71 0.41 14.89
N VAL A 75 -8.61 1.74 14.97
CA VAL A 75 -9.61 2.67 14.46
C VAL A 75 -9.22 3.08 13.04
N VAL A 76 -10.12 2.86 12.08
CA VAL A 76 -9.97 3.31 10.69
C VAL A 76 -11.11 4.26 10.35
N VAL A 77 -10.77 5.50 10.05
CA VAL A 77 -11.74 6.53 9.69
C VAL A 77 -12.02 6.46 8.19
N LEU A 78 -13.29 6.52 7.79
CA LEU A 78 -13.72 6.57 6.39
C LEU A 78 -14.41 7.92 6.16
N ALA A 79 -13.84 8.75 5.29
CA ALA A 79 -14.35 10.10 5.04
C ALA A 79 -14.21 10.49 3.55
N GLY A 80 -14.98 11.50 3.16
CA GLY A 80 -15.03 11.98 1.78
C GLY A 80 -16.46 11.97 1.23
N GLN A 81 -16.60 11.65 -0.05
CA GLN A 81 -17.91 11.68 -0.72
C GLN A 81 -18.40 10.31 -1.20
N SER A 82 -19.20 10.26 -2.26
CA SER A 82 -19.91 9.06 -2.72
C SER A 82 -18.99 7.87 -2.99
N ASN A 83 -17.81 8.09 -3.60
CA ASN A 83 -16.87 6.99 -3.85
C ASN A 83 -16.18 6.46 -2.58
N ALA A 84 -16.21 7.18 -1.45
CA ALA A 84 -15.74 6.68 -0.15
C ALA A 84 -16.72 5.74 0.57
N MET A 85 -17.99 5.69 0.13
CA MET A 85 -19.09 5.06 0.87
C MET A 85 -19.96 4.15 -0.01
N SER A 86 -21.11 3.73 0.52
CA SER A 86 -22.01 2.74 -0.06
C SER A 86 -22.77 3.24 -1.30
N TYR A 87 -22.05 3.39 -2.41
CA TYR A 87 -22.59 3.78 -3.72
C TYR A 87 -22.48 2.67 -4.77
N GLY A 88 -21.96 1.49 -4.43
CA GLY A 88 -22.00 0.32 -5.30
C GLY A 88 -23.44 -0.17 -5.45
N GLU A 89 -23.92 -0.27 -6.69
CA GLU A 89 -25.33 -0.54 -6.97
C GLU A 89 -25.67 -2.02 -7.10
N GLY A 90 -24.72 -2.86 -7.49
CA GLY A 90 -24.93 -4.30 -7.50
C GLY A 90 -25.31 -4.86 -6.13
N MET A 91 -26.07 -5.94 -6.13
CA MET A 91 -26.74 -6.50 -4.97
C MET A 91 -25.75 -6.90 -3.85
N PRO A 92 -26.08 -6.64 -2.57
CA PRO A 92 -25.30 -7.15 -1.45
C PRO A 92 -25.30 -8.68 -1.34
N LEU A 93 -24.20 -9.23 -0.80
CA LEU A 93 -23.94 -10.66 -0.65
C LEU A 93 -23.57 -11.01 0.82
N PRO A 94 -24.51 -10.85 1.78
CA PRO A 94 -24.24 -10.95 3.22
C PRO A 94 -23.90 -12.37 3.69
N ASP A 95 -24.22 -13.40 2.90
CA ASP A 95 -23.83 -14.78 3.21
C ASP A 95 -22.38 -15.10 2.75
N SER A 96 -21.71 -14.18 2.04
CA SER A 96 -20.36 -14.40 1.50
C SER A 96 -19.46 -13.16 1.63
N TYR A 97 -19.21 -12.42 0.54
CA TYR A 97 -18.26 -11.32 0.49
C TYR A 97 -18.59 -10.20 1.47
N ASP A 98 -19.89 -9.96 1.71
CA ASP A 98 -20.40 -8.86 2.51
C ASP A 98 -20.73 -9.29 3.94
N ALA A 99 -20.43 -10.54 4.31
CA ALA A 99 -20.69 -11.08 5.64
C ALA A 99 -20.03 -10.24 6.74
N PRO A 100 -20.75 -9.82 7.78
CA PRO A 100 -20.15 -9.17 8.96
C PRO A 100 -19.10 -10.08 9.61
N HIS A 101 -18.14 -9.48 10.30
CA HIS A 101 -17.14 -10.23 11.08
C HIS A 101 -17.23 -9.86 12.57
N PRO A 102 -17.17 -10.82 13.52
CA PRO A 102 -17.29 -10.54 14.96
C PRO A 102 -16.31 -9.48 15.50
N ARG A 103 -15.10 -9.44 14.95
CA ARG A 103 -14.02 -8.49 15.30
C ARG A 103 -14.03 -7.18 14.49
N ILE A 104 -14.94 -7.00 13.53
CA ILE A 104 -15.05 -5.75 12.75
C ILE A 104 -16.34 -5.03 13.15
N LYS A 105 -16.19 -3.81 13.64
CA LYS A 105 -17.26 -2.98 14.17
C LYS A 105 -17.27 -1.62 13.47
N GLN A 106 -18.34 -0.87 13.67
CA GLN A 106 -18.45 0.53 13.26
C GLN A 106 -19.08 1.37 14.36
N LEU A 107 -18.87 2.69 14.32
CA LEU A 107 -19.66 3.63 15.12
C LEU A 107 -21.02 3.89 14.46
N ALA A 108 -22.09 3.64 15.21
CA ALA A 108 -23.45 3.84 14.75
C ALA A 108 -23.79 5.33 14.51
N ARG A 109 -24.66 5.57 13.52
CA ARG A 109 -25.39 6.82 13.30
C ARG A 109 -26.91 6.66 13.26
N ARG A 110 -27.40 5.67 12.49
CA ARG A 110 -28.82 5.34 12.37
C ARG A 110 -29.43 4.96 13.73
N ASN A 111 -30.76 4.97 13.80
CA ASN A 111 -31.51 4.57 14.99
C ASN A 111 -31.54 3.04 15.20
N THR A 112 -31.19 2.25 14.18
CA THR A 112 -31.10 0.79 14.22
C THR A 112 -29.83 0.29 13.53
N VAL A 113 -29.30 -0.86 13.98
CA VAL A 113 -28.07 -1.50 13.47
C VAL A 113 -28.21 -1.89 12.00
N THR A 114 -29.37 -2.44 11.63
CA THR A 114 -29.80 -2.72 10.25
C THR A 114 -31.21 -2.15 10.08
N PRO A 115 -31.74 -1.98 8.85
CA PRO A 115 -33.12 -1.53 8.66
C PRO A 115 -34.10 -2.48 9.37
N GLY A 116 -34.91 -1.95 10.29
CA GLY A 116 -35.85 -2.74 11.09
C GLY A 116 -35.21 -3.64 12.16
N GLY A 117 -33.89 -3.56 12.35
CA GLY A 117 -33.13 -4.34 13.31
C GLY A 117 -33.10 -3.76 14.71
N LYS A 118 -32.16 -4.26 15.52
CA LYS A 118 -31.94 -3.80 16.90
C LYS A 118 -31.65 -2.29 16.95
N ALA A 119 -32.24 -1.58 17.90
CA ALA A 119 -31.95 -0.17 18.15
C ALA A 119 -30.47 0.07 18.50
N CYS A 120 -29.95 1.22 18.07
CA CYS A 120 -28.63 1.72 18.47
C CYS A 120 -28.66 3.24 18.61
N ALA A 121 -27.81 3.78 19.48
CA ALA A 121 -27.60 5.20 19.64
C ALA A 121 -26.40 5.69 18.81
N PHE A 122 -26.34 7.00 18.58
CA PHE A 122 -25.19 7.63 17.95
C PHE A 122 -23.88 7.28 18.69
N ASN A 123 -22.87 6.84 17.95
CA ASN A 123 -21.57 6.36 18.45
C ASN A 123 -21.60 5.07 19.30
N ASP A 124 -22.67 4.27 19.24
CA ASP A 124 -22.61 2.88 19.71
C ASP A 124 -21.66 2.05 18.84
N ILE A 125 -20.94 1.12 19.46
CA ILE A 125 -20.13 0.13 18.73
C ILE A 125 -21.06 -0.99 18.27
N ILE A 126 -21.28 -1.08 16.96
CA ILE A 126 -22.19 -2.06 16.34
C ILE A 126 -21.44 -2.90 15.30
N PRO A 127 -21.97 -4.07 14.87
CA PRO A 127 -21.42 -4.80 13.74
C PRO A 127 -21.25 -3.92 12.49
N ALA A 128 -20.14 -4.10 11.77
CA ALA A 128 -19.97 -3.52 10.44
C ALA A 128 -20.47 -4.49 9.38
N ASP A 129 -21.19 -3.97 8.39
CA ASP A 129 -21.63 -4.70 7.20
C ASP A 129 -21.30 -3.88 5.92
N HIS A 130 -21.85 -4.27 4.77
CA HIS A 130 -21.61 -3.61 3.48
C HIS A 130 -22.16 -2.19 3.38
N CYS A 131 -23.10 -1.78 4.25
CA CYS A 131 -23.77 -0.49 4.18
C CYS A 131 -23.59 0.29 5.49
N LEU A 132 -22.41 0.90 5.64
CA LEU A 132 -21.97 1.57 6.86
C LEU A 132 -22.78 2.84 7.21
N HIS A 133 -22.73 3.23 8.48
CA HIS A 133 -23.46 4.37 9.07
C HIS A 133 -22.80 5.74 8.77
N ASP A 134 -22.56 6.02 7.49
CA ASP A 134 -22.09 7.31 6.99
C ASP A 134 -23.12 8.44 7.23
N VAL A 135 -22.77 9.70 6.97
CA VAL A 135 -23.68 10.86 7.16
C VAL A 135 -24.93 10.72 6.31
N GLN A 136 -24.79 10.16 5.10
CA GLN A 136 -25.91 9.82 4.24
C GLN A 136 -26.26 8.34 4.37
N ASP A 137 -27.52 8.07 4.71
CA ASP A 137 -28.04 6.72 4.83
C ASP A 137 -28.39 6.14 3.45
N MET A 138 -27.64 5.11 3.04
CA MET A 138 -27.83 4.39 1.78
C MET A 138 -28.56 3.05 1.97
N SER A 139 -29.03 2.74 3.18
CA SER A 139 -29.61 1.44 3.51
C SER A 139 -31.02 1.22 2.98
N ALA A 140 -31.72 2.29 2.59
CA ALA A 140 -33.05 2.22 1.98
C ALA A 140 -33.01 2.08 0.45
N LEU A 141 -31.86 2.33 -0.20
CA LEU A 141 -31.71 2.21 -1.66
C LEU A 141 -31.47 0.75 -2.07
N ASN A 142 -32.49 -0.09 -1.90
CA ASN A 142 -32.40 -1.53 -2.15
C ASN A 142 -32.26 -1.87 -3.63
N HIS A 143 -31.47 -2.90 -3.92
CA HIS A 143 -31.44 -3.53 -5.22
C HIS A 143 -32.82 -4.20 -5.51
N PRO A 144 -33.39 -4.11 -6.72
CA PRO A 144 -34.74 -4.64 -7.00
C PRO A 144 -34.86 -6.16 -6.87
N ASN A 145 -33.76 -6.90 -7.03
CA ASN A 145 -33.71 -8.36 -6.81
C ASN A 145 -33.26 -8.76 -5.39
N ALA A 146 -33.13 -7.80 -4.45
CA ALA A 146 -32.70 -8.09 -3.10
C ALA A 146 -33.77 -8.81 -2.27
N ASP A 147 -33.35 -9.84 -1.55
CA ASP A 147 -34.12 -10.44 -0.46
C ASP A 147 -33.74 -9.78 0.87
N LEU A 148 -34.59 -8.87 1.34
CA LEU A 148 -34.36 -8.13 2.58
C LEU A 148 -34.36 -9.03 3.81
N SER A 149 -35.02 -10.20 3.76
CA SER A 149 -35.00 -11.16 4.87
C SER A 149 -33.62 -11.77 5.08
N LYS A 150 -32.76 -11.74 4.04
CA LYS A 150 -31.36 -12.17 4.09
C LYS A 150 -30.40 -11.03 4.41
N GLY A 151 -30.89 -9.83 4.71
CA GLY A 151 -30.04 -8.67 4.97
C GLY A 151 -29.45 -8.02 3.71
N GLN A 152 -30.00 -8.28 2.51
CA GLN A 152 -29.53 -7.70 1.24
C GLN A 152 -29.97 -6.24 1.02
N TYR A 153 -29.96 -5.43 2.07
CA TYR A 153 -30.46 -4.06 2.02
C TYR A 153 -29.43 -3.07 1.45
N GLY A 154 -29.92 -1.98 0.84
CA GLY A 154 -29.13 -0.83 0.43
C GLY A 154 -28.13 -1.05 -0.71
N CYS A 155 -27.07 -0.25 -0.66
CA CYS A 155 -25.92 -0.25 -1.56
C CYS A 155 -24.67 -0.80 -0.86
N VAL A 156 -23.60 -1.05 -1.62
CA VAL A 156 -22.35 -1.66 -1.11
C VAL A 156 -21.21 -0.63 -1.04
N GLY A 157 -20.51 -0.59 0.08
CA GLY A 157 -19.32 0.23 0.34
C GLY A 157 -18.08 -0.61 0.67
N GLN A 158 -16.89 -0.04 0.45
CA GLN A 158 -15.61 -0.75 0.61
C GLN A 158 -15.10 -0.86 2.04
N GLY A 159 -15.68 -0.14 3.00
CA GLY A 159 -15.13 -0.03 4.36
C GLY A 159 -15.01 -1.38 5.08
N LEU A 160 -16.05 -2.22 5.02
CA LEU A 160 -16.01 -3.59 5.53
C LEU A 160 -14.87 -4.40 4.87
N HIS A 161 -14.73 -4.26 3.56
CA HIS A 161 -13.78 -5.02 2.76
C HIS A 161 -12.32 -4.58 2.99
N ILE A 162 -12.09 -3.29 3.28
CA ILE A 162 -10.80 -2.78 3.78
C ILE A 162 -10.49 -3.43 5.13
N ALA A 163 -11.43 -3.39 6.07
CA ALA A 163 -11.23 -3.97 7.39
C ALA A 163 -10.96 -5.48 7.34
N LYS A 164 -11.69 -6.24 6.51
CA LYS A 164 -11.45 -7.68 6.32
C LYS A 164 -10.03 -8.00 5.85
N ARG A 165 -9.42 -7.12 5.05
CA ARG A 165 -8.03 -7.28 4.56
C ARG A 165 -6.98 -6.89 5.57
N LEU A 166 -7.31 -5.96 6.49
CA LEU A 166 -6.42 -5.59 7.59
C LEU A 166 -6.46 -6.60 8.74
N LEU A 167 -7.60 -7.25 8.95
CA LEU A 167 -7.85 -8.11 10.11
C LEU A 167 -6.83 -9.25 10.30
N PRO A 168 -6.31 -9.94 9.25
CA PRO A 168 -5.30 -10.99 9.41
C PRO A 168 -3.96 -10.49 9.95
N TYR A 169 -3.70 -9.18 9.88
CA TYR A 169 -2.43 -8.58 10.28
C TYR A 169 -2.46 -8.00 11.69
N ILE A 170 -3.59 -8.11 12.40
CA ILE A 170 -3.74 -7.58 13.77
C ILE A 170 -3.93 -8.72 14.80
N PRO A 171 -3.48 -8.52 16.06
CA PRO A 171 -3.60 -9.49 17.14
C PRO A 171 -5.01 -10.01 17.35
N GLN A 172 -5.14 -11.27 17.75
CA GLN A 172 -6.44 -11.94 17.91
C GLN A 172 -7.36 -11.26 18.93
N ASN A 173 -6.82 -10.65 19.98
CA ASN A 173 -7.57 -9.88 20.98
C ASN A 173 -7.96 -8.47 20.53
N ALA A 174 -7.46 -7.99 19.40
CA ALA A 174 -7.80 -6.70 18.81
C ALA A 174 -8.86 -6.84 17.71
N GLY A 175 -9.64 -5.79 17.49
CA GLY A 175 -10.60 -5.68 16.38
C GLY A 175 -10.30 -4.49 15.49
N ILE A 176 -11.16 -4.27 14.49
CA ILE A 176 -11.16 -3.04 13.69
C ILE A 176 -12.46 -2.28 13.96
N LEU A 177 -12.33 -1.02 14.34
CA LEU A 177 -13.46 -0.10 14.52
C LEU A 177 -13.46 0.91 13.38
N LEU A 178 -14.43 0.79 12.49
CA LEU A 178 -14.66 1.73 11.40
C LEU A 178 -15.40 2.97 11.91
N VAL A 179 -14.95 4.14 11.47
CA VAL A 179 -15.59 5.43 11.77
C VAL A 179 -16.10 6.04 10.47
N PRO A 180 -17.34 5.69 10.03
CA PRO A 180 -17.92 6.19 8.80
C PRO A 180 -18.42 7.64 8.96
N CYS A 181 -17.90 8.53 8.13
CA CYS A 181 -18.12 9.98 8.12
C CYS A 181 -18.29 10.54 6.68
N CYS A 182 -18.63 9.69 5.71
CA CYS A 182 -18.72 10.10 4.31
C CYS A 182 -20.07 10.75 3.98
N ARG A 183 -20.11 11.53 2.89
CA ARG A 183 -21.35 12.13 2.39
C ARG A 183 -21.36 12.31 0.87
N GLY A 184 -22.24 11.63 0.16
CA GLY A 184 -22.35 11.75 -1.31
C GLY A 184 -22.60 13.18 -1.80
N GLY A 185 -21.88 13.61 -2.83
CA GLY A 185 -22.03 14.98 -3.37
C GLY A 185 -21.54 16.10 -2.45
N SER A 186 -20.77 15.78 -1.40
CA SER A 186 -20.10 16.79 -0.58
C SER A 186 -18.84 17.35 -1.27
N ALA A 187 -18.54 18.63 -1.08
CA ALA A 187 -17.37 19.30 -1.63
C ALA A 187 -16.80 20.33 -0.65
N PHE A 188 -15.61 20.85 -0.93
CA PHE A 188 -15.08 22.01 -0.22
C PHE A 188 -15.64 23.34 -0.78
N THR A 189 -15.81 23.40 -2.09
CA THR A 189 -16.10 24.64 -2.83
C THR A 189 -17.59 24.86 -3.09
N GLN A 190 -18.43 23.84 -2.90
CA GLN A 190 -19.89 23.93 -3.06
C GLN A 190 -20.64 22.99 -2.09
N GLY A 191 -21.97 23.03 -2.12
CA GLY A 191 -22.83 22.26 -1.22
C GLY A 191 -23.30 23.06 0.00
N ALA A 192 -24.44 22.64 0.57
CA ALA A 192 -25.00 23.21 1.78
C ALA A 192 -24.11 22.90 3.00
N GLU A 193 -24.03 23.82 3.97
CA GLU A 193 -23.29 23.55 5.19
C GLU A 193 -24.01 22.52 6.07
N GLY A 194 -25.34 22.60 6.11
CA GLY A 194 -26.17 21.84 7.03
C GLY A 194 -25.96 22.28 8.48
N THR A 195 -26.16 21.36 9.42
CA THR A 195 -26.07 21.62 10.86
C THR A 195 -25.30 20.51 11.56
N PHE A 196 -24.79 20.81 12.75
CA PHE A 196 -24.08 19.85 13.60
C PHE A 196 -24.73 19.79 14.97
N SER A 197 -24.84 18.58 15.52
CA SER A 197 -25.22 18.33 16.90
C SER A 197 -24.28 17.31 17.51
N GLU A 198 -23.89 17.50 18.77
CA GLU A 198 -23.06 16.52 19.49
C GLU A 198 -23.76 15.17 19.68
N SER A 199 -25.11 15.15 19.72
CA SER A 199 -25.88 13.94 19.97
C SER A 199 -26.23 13.14 18.72
N THR A 200 -26.12 13.73 17.53
CA THR A 200 -26.52 13.10 16.25
C THR A 200 -25.51 13.28 15.12
N GLY A 201 -24.46 14.08 15.33
CA GLY A 201 -23.45 14.42 14.34
C GLY A 201 -23.94 15.44 13.30
N ALA A 202 -23.32 15.41 12.11
CA ALA A 202 -23.74 16.21 10.97
C ALA A 202 -25.15 15.81 10.48
N SER A 203 -25.94 16.80 10.08
CA SER A 203 -27.26 16.57 9.48
C SER A 203 -27.15 16.02 8.05
N GLN A 204 -28.20 15.34 7.59
CA GLN A 204 -28.22 14.67 6.28
C GLN A 204 -28.01 15.63 5.09
N ASP A 205 -28.40 16.90 5.24
CA ASP A 205 -28.23 17.96 4.24
C ASP A 205 -26.84 18.62 4.27
N SER A 206 -25.99 18.32 5.27
CA SER A 206 -24.59 18.75 5.24
C SER A 206 -23.88 18.21 4.01
N ALA A 207 -23.27 19.07 3.22
CA ALA A 207 -22.57 18.74 1.98
C ALA A 207 -21.31 19.61 1.78
N ARG A 208 -20.85 20.31 2.83
CA ARG A 208 -19.67 21.18 2.81
C ARG A 208 -18.57 20.65 3.72
N TRP A 209 -17.43 20.28 3.14
CA TRP A 209 -16.18 20.02 3.86
C TRP A 209 -15.43 21.32 4.14
N GLY A 210 -14.61 21.31 5.19
CA GLY A 210 -13.78 22.45 5.59
C GLY A 210 -13.74 22.63 7.09
N VAL A 211 -12.71 23.30 7.59
CA VAL A 211 -12.53 23.57 9.02
C VAL A 211 -13.77 24.28 9.59
N GLY A 212 -14.26 23.77 10.73
CA GLY A 212 -15.44 24.30 11.41
C GLY A 212 -16.79 24.00 10.75
N LYS A 213 -16.82 23.29 9.60
CA LYS A 213 -18.07 22.87 8.96
C LYS A 213 -18.65 21.62 9.60
N PRO A 214 -19.97 21.38 9.51
CA PRO A 214 -20.60 20.22 10.16
C PRO A 214 -19.99 18.86 9.83
N LEU A 215 -19.61 18.60 8.56
CA LEU A 215 -18.93 17.35 8.18
C LEU A 215 -17.56 17.19 8.85
N TYR A 216 -16.84 18.30 9.03
CA TYR A 216 -15.56 18.29 9.75
C TYR A 216 -15.74 18.09 11.26
N GLN A 217 -16.73 18.76 11.87
CA GLN A 217 -17.06 18.58 13.28
C GLN A 217 -17.49 17.13 13.56
N ASP A 218 -18.27 16.53 12.66
CA ASP A 218 -18.66 15.12 12.72
C ASP A 218 -17.47 14.17 12.61
N LEU A 219 -16.56 14.42 11.66
CA LEU A 219 -15.30 13.68 11.50
C LEU A 219 -14.49 13.68 12.82
N ILE A 220 -14.29 14.85 13.43
CA ILE A 220 -13.53 14.99 14.67
C ILE A 220 -14.25 14.32 15.84
N LEU A 221 -15.52 14.64 16.06
CA LEU A 221 -16.33 14.10 17.16
C LEU A 221 -16.30 12.58 17.15
N ARG A 222 -16.54 11.97 15.98
CA ARG A 222 -16.63 10.50 15.86
C ARG A 222 -15.28 9.82 15.97
N THR A 223 -14.22 10.45 15.46
CA THR A 223 -12.84 9.95 15.66
C THR A 223 -12.48 9.95 17.15
N LYS A 224 -12.74 11.06 17.86
CA LYS A 224 -12.51 11.15 19.30
C LYS A 224 -13.36 10.15 20.08
N ALA A 225 -14.64 10.04 19.73
CA ALA A 225 -15.53 9.07 20.35
C ALA A 225 -14.98 7.64 20.22
N ALA A 226 -14.47 7.25 19.05
CA ALA A 226 -13.86 5.93 18.86
C ALA A 226 -12.65 5.70 19.78
N LEU A 227 -11.77 6.70 19.94
CA LEU A 227 -10.58 6.60 20.77
C LEU A 227 -10.90 6.61 22.28
N GLN A 228 -11.90 7.40 22.69
CA GLN A 228 -12.36 7.48 24.08
C GLN A 228 -13.02 6.20 24.59
N LYS A 229 -13.60 5.37 23.71
CA LYS A 229 -14.23 4.09 24.13
C LYS A 229 -13.25 3.17 24.85
N ASN A 230 -11.96 3.23 24.53
CA ASN A 230 -10.94 2.42 25.18
C ASN A 230 -9.55 3.06 24.99
N PRO A 231 -8.77 3.28 26.06
CA PRO A 231 -7.45 3.90 25.97
C PRO A 231 -6.42 3.09 25.17
N LYS A 232 -6.69 1.81 24.89
CA LYS A 232 -5.88 0.97 23.99
C LYS A 232 -6.26 1.09 22.53
N ASN A 233 -7.38 1.74 22.20
CA ASN A 233 -7.75 1.95 20.80
C ASN A 233 -6.67 2.78 20.10
N MET A 234 -6.40 2.44 18.84
CA MET A 234 -5.30 3.04 18.07
C MET A 234 -5.82 3.55 16.73
N LEU A 235 -5.78 4.87 16.50
CA LEU A 235 -6.06 5.49 15.21
C LEU A 235 -4.99 5.06 14.20
N LEU A 236 -5.38 4.15 13.32
CA LEU A 236 -4.51 3.51 12.34
C LEU A 236 -4.35 4.35 11.08
N ALA A 237 -5.46 4.83 10.52
CA ALA A 237 -5.48 5.55 9.25
C ALA A 237 -6.78 6.34 9.06
N VAL A 238 -6.71 7.36 8.21
CA VAL A 238 -7.88 8.01 7.61
C VAL A 238 -7.93 7.64 6.13
N CYS A 239 -8.96 6.90 5.71
CA CYS A 239 -9.27 6.65 4.30
C CYS A 239 -10.10 7.80 3.76
N TRP A 240 -9.54 8.53 2.79
CA TRP A 240 -10.14 9.72 2.20
C TRP A 240 -10.39 9.51 0.71
N MET A 241 -11.64 9.62 0.24
CA MET A 241 -11.94 9.61 -1.21
C MET A 241 -12.89 10.77 -1.53
N GLN A 242 -12.32 11.86 -2.07
CA GLN A 242 -13.05 13.08 -2.32
C GLN A 242 -12.38 13.96 -3.36
N GLY A 243 -13.19 14.60 -4.19
CA GLY A 243 -12.79 15.68 -5.08
C GLY A 243 -13.74 15.87 -6.24
N GLU A 244 -14.62 14.91 -6.49
CA GLU A 244 -15.42 14.86 -7.72
C GLU A 244 -16.35 16.05 -7.88
N PHE A 245 -17.07 16.44 -6.82
CA PHE A 245 -17.92 17.63 -6.90
C PHE A 245 -17.11 18.93 -6.91
N ASP A 246 -15.92 18.98 -6.31
CA ASP A 246 -15.07 20.17 -6.45
C ASP A 246 -14.61 20.37 -7.90
N MET A 247 -14.34 19.30 -8.66
CA MET A 247 -13.98 19.39 -10.07
C MET A 247 -15.09 19.97 -10.95
N SER A 248 -16.36 19.85 -10.55
CA SER A 248 -17.48 20.43 -11.30
C SER A 248 -17.70 21.91 -11.01
N ALA A 249 -17.01 22.48 -10.02
CA ALA A 249 -17.15 23.88 -9.63
C ALA A 249 -16.14 24.76 -10.38
N ALA A 250 -16.52 26.01 -10.69
CA ALA A 250 -15.59 26.99 -11.28
C ALA A 250 -14.41 27.33 -10.35
N THR A 251 -14.56 27.09 -9.05
CA THR A 251 -13.59 27.38 -7.99
C THR A 251 -12.75 26.16 -7.59
N TYR A 252 -12.71 25.09 -8.40
CA TYR A 252 -12.01 23.84 -8.10
C TYR A 252 -10.57 23.99 -7.59
N SER A 253 -9.85 25.03 -8.03
CA SER A 253 -8.47 25.33 -7.60
C SER A 253 -8.35 25.75 -6.13
N GLN A 254 -9.46 26.07 -5.46
CA GLN A 254 -9.50 26.33 -4.02
C GLN A 254 -9.50 25.05 -3.17
N GLN A 255 -9.84 23.90 -3.76
CA GLN A 255 -9.94 22.64 -3.01
C GLN A 255 -8.60 22.21 -2.38
N PRO A 256 -7.44 22.21 -3.08
CA PRO A 256 -6.17 21.78 -2.48
C PRO A 256 -5.72 22.54 -1.21
N PRO A 257 -5.76 23.90 -1.17
CA PRO A 257 -5.44 24.62 0.06
C PRO A 257 -6.49 24.41 1.16
N LEU A 258 -7.78 24.24 0.81
CA LEU A 258 -8.85 23.95 1.79
C LEU A 258 -8.69 22.55 2.42
N PHE A 259 -8.35 21.54 1.61
CA PHE A 259 -8.01 20.21 2.10
C PHE A 259 -6.78 20.26 3.02
N THR A 260 -5.74 20.99 2.63
CA THR A 260 -4.52 21.13 3.44
C THR A 260 -4.79 21.81 4.78
N ALA A 261 -5.65 22.84 4.80
CA ALA A 261 -6.08 23.48 6.03
C ALA A 261 -6.86 22.50 6.94
N MET A 262 -7.77 21.71 6.35
CA MET A 262 -8.54 20.71 7.09
C MET A 262 -7.66 19.58 7.65
N LEU A 263 -6.68 19.09 6.88
CA LEU A 263 -5.69 18.10 7.32
C LEU A 263 -4.88 18.61 8.51
N LYS A 264 -4.38 19.85 8.42
CA LYS A 264 -3.62 20.49 9.50
C LYS A 264 -4.48 20.63 10.76
N GLN A 265 -5.72 21.10 10.63
CA GLN A 265 -6.62 21.25 11.76
C GLN A 265 -6.99 19.90 12.36
N PHE A 266 -7.28 18.88 11.54
CA PHE A 266 -7.58 17.52 12.03
C PHE A 266 -6.47 17.01 12.94
N ARG A 267 -5.21 17.14 12.50
CA ARG A 267 -4.05 16.71 13.29
C ARG A 267 -3.91 17.50 14.58
N ALA A 268 -4.17 18.80 14.57
CA ALA A 268 -4.16 19.63 15.77
C ALA A 268 -5.25 19.19 16.77
N ASP A 269 -6.46 18.96 16.28
CA ASP A 269 -7.64 18.68 17.09
C ASP A 269 -7.61 17.31 17.76
N ILE A 270 -6.81 16.35 17.26
CA ILE A 270 -6.66 15.01 17.85
C ILE A 270 -5.37 14.82 18.66
N THR A 271 -4.57 15.87 18.87
CA THR A 271 -3.28 15.77 19.61
C THR A 271 -3.42 15.25 21.03
N GLU A 272 -4.56 15.47 21.69
CA GLU A 272 -4.87 14.89 23.00
C GLU A 272 -4.83 13.35 23.00
N PHE A 273 -5.00 12.72 21.83
CA PHE A 273 -4.94 11.27 21.61
C PHE A 273 -3.63 10.82 20.95
N ASN A 274 -2.53 11.59 21.05
CA ASN A 274 -1.25 11.24 20.43
C ASN A 274 -0.78 9.82 20.78
N THR A 275 -0.95 9.38 22.04
CA THR A 275 -0.57 8.02 22.48
C THR A 275 -1.42 6.92 21.86
N GLN A 276 -2.60 7.27 21.37
CA GLN A 276 -3.55 6.43 20.65
C GLN A 276 -3.51 6.69 19.14
N CYS A 277 -2.50 7.38 18.63
CA CYS A 277 -2.27 7.56 17.20
C CYS A 277 -1.14 6.65 16.73
N HIS A 278 -1.28 6.08 15.52
CA HIS A 278 -0.19 5.39 14.86
C HIS A 278 1.08 6.26 14.86
N GLY A 279 2.22 5.67 15.23
CA GLY A 279 3.49 6.40 15.37
C GLY A 279 3.57 7.33 16.59
N GLY A 280 2.62 7.24 17.53
CA GLY A 280 2.62 7.98 18.80
C GLY A 280 2.30 9.47 18.67
N ARG A 281 1.81 9.92 17.50
CA ARG A 281 1.44 11.31 17.25
C ARG A 281 0.42 11.43 16.12
N ALA A 282 -0.48 12.40 16.25
CA ALA A 282 -1.50 12.73 15.26
C ALA A 282 -0.91 12.99 13.85
N ALA A 283 0.27 13.62 13.80
CA ALA A 283 0.96 13.93 12.55
C ALA A 283 1.42 12.69 11.77
N SER A 284 1.61 11.55 12.44
CA SER A 284 2.05 10.28 11.85
C SER A 284 0.90 9.42 11.34
N VAL A 285 -0.35 9.77 11.65
CA VAL A 285 -1.51 9.04 11.14
C VAL A 285 -1.61 9.27 9.62
N PRO A 286 -1.53 8.19 8.81
CA PRO A 286 -1.58 8.30 7.38
C PRO A 286 -2.99 8.66 6.90
N TRP A 287 -3.05 9.61 5.96
CA TRP A 287 -4.23 9.89 5.15
C TRP A 287 -4.07 9.16 3.82
N ILE A 288 -4.85 8.10 3.65
CA ILE A 288 -4.86 7.28 2.45
C ILE A 288 -5.89 7.87 1.49
N CYS A 289 -5.40 8.68 0.56
CA CYS A 289 -6.21 9.41 -0.40
C CYS A 289 -6.43 8.57 -1.66
N GLY A 290 -7.60 7.96 -1.76
CA GLY A 290 -7.98 7.15 -2.91
C GLY A 290 -8.39 7.99 -4.11
N ASP A 291 -8.11 7.46 -5.29
CA ASP A 291 -8.47 8.00 -6.60
C ASP A 291 -10.00 7.96 -6.87
N THR A 292 -10.41 8.39 -8.06
CA THR A 292 -11.80 8.37 -8.53
C THR A 292 -11.97 7.51 -9.78
N THR A 293 -13.19 7.45 -10.32
CA THR A 293 -13.49 6.68 -11.53
C THR A 293 -12.89 7.34 -12.76
N TYR A 294 -12.68 6.54 -13.82
CA TYR A 294 -12.17 7.05 -15.09
C TYR A 294 -13.08 8.14 -15.70
N TYR A 295 -14.39 8.12 -15.43
CA TYR A 295 -15.34 9.11 -15.94
C TYR A 295 -14.95 10.53 -15.50
N TRP A 296 -14.65 10.68 -14.21
CA TRP A 296 -14.30 11.95 -13.61
C TRP A 296 -13.00 12.52 -14.17
N LYS A 297 -11.98 11.67 -14.32
CA LYS A 297 -10.72 12.06 -14.96
C LYS A 297 -10.91 12.46 -16.43
N ASN A 298 -11.68 11.68 -17.19
CA ASN A 298 -11.89 11.94 -18.61
C ASN A 298 -12.72 13.19 -18.86
N THR A 299 -13.68 13.49 -17.98
CA THR A 299 -14.58 14.64 -18.12
C THR A 299 -13.94 15.93 -17.62
N TYR A 300 -13.11 15.86 -16.57
CA TYR A 300 -12.54 17.01 -15.88
C TYR A 300 -11.01 16.93 -15.78
N GLY A 301 -10.32 16.63 -16.88
CA GLY A 301 -8.86 16.36 -16.87
C GLY A 301 -8.01 17.41 -16.15
N THR A 302 -8.22 18.70 -16.44
CA THR A 302 -7.49 19.80 -15.79
C THR A 302 -7.79 19.91 -14.30
N GLN A 303 -9.05 19.78 -13.91
CA GLN A 303 -9.48 19.87 -12.52
C GLN A 303 -9.03 18.64 -11.72
N TYR A 304 -9.03 17.46 -12.36
CA TYR A 304 -8.50 16.22 -11.81
C TYR A 304 -7.00 16.36 -11.52
N ASP A 305 -6.21 16.84 -12.47
CA ASP A 305 -4.77 17.05 -12.26
C ASP A 305 -4.50 18.07 -11.16
N THR A 306 -5.38 19.05 -10.98
CA THR A 306 -5.27 20.04 -9.89
C THR A 306 -5.62 19.43 -8.53
N ILE A 307 -6.75 18.72 -8.42
CA ILE A 307 -7.27 18.20 -7.15
C ILE A 307 -6.59 16.88 -6.76
N TYR A 308 -6.67 15.87 -7.63
CA TYR A 308 -6.09 14.55 -7.37
C TYR A 308 -4.56 14.56 -7.54
N GLY A 309 -4.02 15.46 -8.38
CA GLY A 309 -2.56 15.69 -8.40
C GLY A 309 -2.03 16.29 -7.11
N ALA A 310 -2.83 17.12 -6.41
CA ALA A 310 -2.46 17.67 -5.11
C ALA A 310 -2.52 16.66 -3.95
N TYR A 311 -3.02 15.44 -4.16
CA TYR A 311 -2.85 14.34 -3.20
C TYR A 311 -1.54 13.56 -3.40
N LYS A 312 -0.88 13.70 -4.56
CA LYS A 312 0.35 12.97 -4.89
C LYS A 312 1.58 13.69 -4.34
N ASN A 313 2.67 12.94 -4.10
CA ASN A 313 3.96 13.47 -3.64
C ASN A 313 3.87 14.23 -2.31
N ARG A 314 3.00 13.76 -1.41
CA ARG A 314 2.73 14.35 -0.09
C ARG A 314 3.01 13.38 1.06
N GLU A 315 3.91 12.43 0.83
CA GLU A 315 4.32 11.45 1.82
C GLU A 315 4.99 12.11 3.03
N SER A 316 5.67 13.25 2.84
CA SER A 316 6.20 14.09 3.93
C SER A 316 5.09 14.67 4.82
N ASP A 317 3.90 14.87 4.27
CA ASP A 317 2.69 15.22 5.01
C ASP A 317 1.96 13.97 5.50
N ASN A 318 2.50 12.76 5.43
CA ASN A 318 1.79 11.49 5.68
C ASN A 318 0.47 11.38 4.90
N VAL A 319 0.45 11.88 3.65
CA VAL A 319 -0.65 11.73 2.70
C VAL A 319 -0.19 10.82 1.57
N PHE A 320 -0.94 9.75 1.31
CA PHE A 320 -0.56 8.70 0.37
C PHE A 320 -1.66 8.53 -0.67
N PHE A 321 -1.34 8.81 -1.93
CA PHE A 321 -2.27 8.66 -3.03
C PHE A 321 -2.38 7.19 -3.47
N VAL A 322 -3.61 6.67 -3.62
CA VAL A 322 -3.87 5.29 -4.04
C VAL A 322 -4.63 5.29 -5.37
N PRO A 323 -3.99 4.88 -6.48
CA PRO A 323 -4.60 4.93 -7.80
C PRO A 323 -5.69 3.88 -7.96
N PHE A 324 -6.79 4.22 -8.65
CA PHE A 324 -7.89 3.28 -8.95
C PHE A 324 -8.34 3.30 -10.40
N LEU A 325 -7.81 4.16 -11.27
CA LEU A 325 -8.32 4.29 -12.64
C LEU A 325 -8.35 2.96 -13.39
N THR A 326 -7.28 2.18 -13.27
CA THR A 326 -7.13 0.90 -13.98
C THR A 326 -6.77 -0.25 -13.05
N ASP A 327 -7.13 -1.47 -13.45
CA ASP A 327 -6.66 -2.72 -12.88
C ASP A 327 -5.19 -3.02 -13.24
N GLY A 328 -4.69 -4.18 -12.78
CA GLY A 328 -3.32 -4.64 -13.08
C GLY A 328 -3.07 -4.99 -14.55
N SER A 329 -4.13 -5.13 -15.35
CA SER A 329 -4.10 -5.42 -16.78
C SER A 329 -4.28 -4.16 -17.64
N GLY A 330 -4.48 -3.00 -17.02
CA GLY A 330 -4.69 -1.72 -17.69
C GLY A 330 -6.16 -1.45 -18.08
N ASN A 331 -7.11 -2.30 -17.71
CA ASN A 331 -8.53 -2.04 -17.94
C ASN A 331 -9.06 -1.04 -16.92
N ASN A 332 -10.05 -0.24 -17.29
CA ASN A 332 -10.74 0.64 -16.36
C ASN A 332 -11.33 -0.14 -15.19
N THR A 333 -11.16 0.36 -13.97
CA THR A 333 -11.85 -0.19 -12.80
C THR A 333 -13.36 -0.01 -12.97
N SER A 334 -14.11 -1.09 -12.74
CA SER A 334 -15.54 -1.13 -13.03
C SER A 334 -16.35 -0.11 -12.22
N THR A 335 -17.27 0.53 -12.93
CA THR A 335 -18.23 1.48 -12.39
C THR A 335 -19.63 0.85 -12.33
N ASN A 336 -20.61 1.60 -11.81
CA ASN A 336 -22.01 1.20 -11.90
C ASN A 336 -22.59 1.26 -13.33
N ALA A 337 -21.77 1.48 -14.37
CA ALA A 337 -22.23 1.28 -15.73
C ALA A 337 -22.72 -0.17 -15.90
N PRO A 338 -23.95 -0.40 -16.42
CA PRO A 338 -24.49 -1.76 -16.55
C PRO A 338 -23.61 -2.76 -17.28
N THR A 339 -22.79 -2.29 -18.23
CA THR A 339 -21.83 -3.13 -18.98
C THR A 339 -20.60 -3.52 -18.18
N GLU A 340 -20.29 -2.80 -17.10
CA GLU A 340 -19.12 -3.01 -16.24
C GLU A 340 -19.47 -3.70 -14.91
N ASP A 341 -20.77 -3.75 -14.59
CA ASP A 341 -21.32 -4.47 -13.44
C ASP A 341 -22.54 -5.30 -13.89
N PRO A 342 -22.31 -6.37 -14.69
CA PRO A 342 -23.37 -7.19 -15.25
C PRO A 342 -23.98 -8.14 -14.20
N ASP A 343 -25.18 -8.64 -14.50
CA ASP A 343 -25.81 -9.70 -13.73
C ASP A 343 -25.05 -11.03 -13.90
N ALA A 344 -24.88 -11.75 -12.81
CA ALA A 344 -24.35 -13.11 -12.74
C ALA A 344 -25.32 -13.98 -11.93
N ALA A 345 -26.54 -14.16 -12.45
CA ALA A 345 -27.64 -14.78 -11.72
C ALA A 345 -27.34 -16.23 -11.26
N SER A 346 -26.51 -16.97 -12.01
CA SER A 346 -26.03 -18.31 -11.62
C SER A 346 -25.17 -18.30 -10.35
N GLU A 347 -24.57 -17.16 -10.03
CA GLU A 347 -23.77 -16.93 -8.82
C GLU A 347 -24.57 -16.20 -7.74
N GLY A 348 -25.89 -16.01 -7.95
CA GLY A 348 -26.75 -15.28 -7.04
C GLY A 348 -26.45 -13.78 -6.97
N TYR A 349 -25.80 -13.22 -8.00
CA TYR A 349 -25.47 -11.80 -8.07
C TYR A 349 -26.23 -11.10 -9.19
N TYR A 350 -26.86 -9.98 -8.86
CA TYR A 350 -27.43 -9.05 -9.84
C TYR A 350 -26.68 -7.73 -9.71
N GLY A 351 -26.14 -7.27 -10.83
CA GLY A 351 -25.36 -6.06 -10.91
C GLY A 351 -26.25 -4.82 -11.07
N SER A 352 -25.60 -3.70 -11.34
CA SER A 352 -26.24 -2.39 -11.48
C SER A 352 -27.31 -2.32 -12.59
N ALA A 353 -27.29 -3.22 -13.59
CA ALA A 353 -28.18 -3.22 -14.75
C ALA A 353 -29.67 -3.26 -14.38
N SER A 354 -30.01 -3.95 -13.28
CA SER A 354 -31.38 -4.09 -12.82
C SER A 354 -31.95 -2.82 -12.16
N ARG A 355 -31.11 -1.82 -11.84
CA ARG A 355 -31.56 -0.56 -11.22
C ARG A 355 -32.12 0.44 -12.25
N THR A 356 -33.08 1.24 -11.80
CA THR A 356 -33.77 2.27 -12.57
C THR A 356 -33.71 3.62 -11.84
N ASN A 357 -34.28 4.68 -12.43
CA ASN A 357 -34.38 5.99 -11.78
C ASN A 357 -35.10 6.02 -10.44
N LYS A 358 -35.82 4.95 -10.09
CA LYS A 358 -36.48 4.80 -8.78
C LYS A 358 -35.52 4.36 -7.67
N ASN A 359 -34.39 3.72 -8.00
CA ASN A 359 -33.54 3.06 -7.02
C ASN A 359 -32.03 3.10 -7.32
N TRP A 360 -31.58 3.74 -8.40
CA TRP A 360 -30.17 4.05 -8.61
C TRP A 360 -29.71 5.23 -7.74
N VAL A 361 -28.40 5.34 -7.53
CA VAL A 361 -27.77 6.42 -6.75
C VAL A 361 -27.58 7.70 -7.57
N SER A 362 -27.42 7.57 -8.90
CA SER A 362 -27.30 8.68 -9.84
C SER A 362 -27.67 8.26 -11.26
N SER A 363 -28.17 9.21 -12.06
CA SER A 363 -28.44 8.95 -13.49
C SER A 363 -27.17 8.68 -14.29
N ASN A 364 -26.09 9.39 -13.98
CA ASN A 364 -24.79 9.11 -14.57
C ASN A 364 -24.09 8.00 -13.79
N ARG A 365 -24.11 6.79 -14.36
CA ARG A 365 -23.69 5.57 -13.68
C ARG A 365 -22.17 5.44 -13.53
N GLN A 366 -21.40 5.95 -14.49
CA GLN A 366 -19.93 5.84 -14.50
C GLN A 366 -19.24 6.71 -13.44
N THR A 367 -19.99 7.58 -12.77
CA THR A 367 -19.47 8.46 -11.70
C THR A 367 -19.12 7.72 -10.41
N HIS A 368 -19.56 6.46 -10.27
CA HIS A 368 -19.40 5.67 -9.05
C HIS A 368 -18.83 4.29 -9.33
N PHE A 369 -17.90 3.84 -8.48
CA PHE A 369 -17.39 2.47 -8.54
C PHE A 369 -18.47 1.43 -8.25
N SER A 370 -18.40 0.29 -8.96
CA SER A 370 -19.32 -0.85 -8.82
C SER A 370 -19.21 -1.53 -7.45
N SER A 371 -20.20 -2.35 -7.10
CA SER A 371 -20.11 -3.22 -5.91
C SER A 371 -18.92 -4.19 -6.00
N TRP A 372 -18.60 -4.71 -7.18
CA TRP A 372 -17.43 -5.57 -7.37
C TRP A 372 -16.10 -4.87 -7.17
N ALA A 373 -15.94 -3.65 -7.71
CA ALA A 373 -14.73 -2.84 -7.47
C ALA A 373 -14.54 -2.57 -5.97
N ARG A 374 -15.63 -2.36 -5.24
CA ARG A 374 -15.65 -2.12 -3.78
C ARG A 374 -15.41 -3.37 -2.93
N ARG A 375 -15.60 -4.57 -3.50
CA ARG A 375 -15.22 -5.86 -2.87
C ARG A 375 -13.79 -6.28 -3.20
N GLY A 376 -13.31 -5.95 -4.40
CA GLY A 376 -12.02 -6.34 -4.95
C GLY A 376 -10.96 -5.24 -4.89
N ILE A 377 -10.70 -4.61 -6.03
CA ILE A 377 -9.49 -3.80 -6.24
C ILE A 377 -9.36 -2.57 -5.32
N ILE A 378 -10.47 -1.90 -4.99
CA ILE A 378 -10.44 -0.70 -4.13
C ILE A 378 -9.96 -1.06 -2.73
N PRO A 379 -10.62 -1.99 -2.00
CA PRO A 379 -10.14 -2.38 -0.68
C PRO A 379 -8.79 -3.10 -0.73
N ASP A 380 -8.43 -3.83 -1.80
CA ASP A 380 -7.09 -4.42 -1.97
C ASP A 380 -6.01 -3.34 -1.91
N ARG A 381 -6.15 -2.29 -2.74
CA ARG A 381 -5.17 -1.21 -2.84
C ARG A 381 -5.16 -0.33 -1.60
N MET A 382 -6.32 -0.01 -1.03
CA MET A 382 -6.43 0.77 0.21
C MET A 382 -5.81 0.05 1.40
N ALA A 383 -6.14 -1.22 1.62
CA ALA A 383 -5.56 -2.00 2.71
C ALA A 383 -4.05 -2.18 2.51
N THR A 384 -3.60 -2.44 1.28
CA THR A 384 -2.16 -2.52 0.96
C THR A 384 -1.44 -1.21 1.29
N ALA A 385 -2.01 -0.06 0.94
CA ALA A 385 -1.44 1.24 1.28
C ALA A 385 -1.34 1.43 2.81
N ILE A 386 -2.42 1.14 3.55
CA ILE A 386 -2.42 1.18 5.02
C ILE A 386 -1.35 0.25 5.59
N LEU A 387 -1.26 -0.99 5.12
CA LEU A 387 -0.29 -1.95 5.60
C LEU A 387 1.15 -1.49 5.31
N ASN A 388 1.37 -0.86 4.16
CA ASN A 388 2.69 -0.36 3.79
C ASN A 388 3.18 0.79 4.67
N VAL A 389 2.29 1.67 5.10
CA VAL A 389 2.67 2.90 5.84
C VAL A 389 2.40 2.82 7.34
N ALA A 390 1.47 1.96 7.77
CA ALA A 390 1.09 1.79 9.18
C ALA A 390 1.17 0.34 9.68
N GLY A 391 0.94 -0.65 8.81
CA GLY A 391 0.89 -2.07 9.21
C GLY A 391 2.24 -2.77 9.37
N ARG A 392 3.37 -2.06 9.22
CA ARG A 392 4.73 -2.61 9.31
C ARG A 392 5.44 -2.30 10.64
N THR A 393 4.72 -1.79 11.65
CA THR A 393 5.30 -1.50 12.98
C THR A 393 5.13 -2.68 13.93
N LEU A 394 6.14 -2.90 14.80
CA LEU A 394 6.10 -3.99 15.79
C LEU A 394 4.90 -3.83 16.75
N ALA A 395 4.53 -2.58 17.08
CA ALA A 395 3.32 -2.26 17.84
C ALA A 395 2.04 -2.71 17.11
N PHE A 396 1.97 -2.53 15.78
CA PHE A 396 0.83 -2.97 14.97
C PHE A 396 0.61 -4.49 15.02
N ILE A 397 1.70 -5.25 14.82
CA ILE A 397 1.67 -6.73 14.73
C ILE A 397 1.53 -7.39 16.10
N SER A 398 2.19 -6.84 17.13
CA SER A 398 2.18 -7.41 18.49
C SER A 398 1.03 -6.94 19.38
N GLY A 399 0.31 -5.88 18.99
CA GLY A 399 -0.80 -5.33 19.78
C GLY A 399 -0.40 -4.64 21.07
N LYS A 400 0.89 -4.34 21.23
CA LYS A 400 1.37 -3.57 22.38
C LYS A 400 1.27 -2.08 22.07
N ALA A 401 0.69 -1.34 23.01
CA ALA A 401 0.79 0.11 23.01
C ALA A 401 2.28 0.51 22.99
N PRO A 402 2.68 1.52 22.22
CA PRO A 402 4.09 1.95 22.19
C PRO A 402 4.53 2.34 23.60
N GLU A 403 5.65 1.77 24.08
CA GLU A 403 6.29 2.24 25.31
C GLU A 403 6.84 3.65 25.06
N ILE A 404 6.11 4.65 25.55
CA ILE A 404 6.54 6.04 25.51
C ILE A 404 7.50 6.24 26.70
N LYS A 405 8.80 6.29 26.43
CA LYS A 405 9.72 6.94 27.36
C LYS A 405 9.47 8.46 27.29
N PRO A 406 9.25 9.15 28.43
CA PRO A 406 9.16 10.59 28.42
C PRO A 406 10.55 11.18 28.13
N SER A 407 10.68 11.98 27.07
CA SER A 407 11.87 12.82 26.88
C SER A 407 11.76 14.06 27.77
N PRO A 408 12.79 14.42 28.54
CA PRO A 408 12.87 15.71 29.22
C PRO A 408 13.08 16.83 28.19
N GLY A 409 12.44 17.98 28.43
CA GLY A 409 12.55 19.16 27.58
C GLY A 409 13.95 19.77 27.56
N GLY A 410 14.28 20.43 26.44
CA GLY A 410 15.49 21.22 26.28
C GLY A 410 15.81 21.48 24.82
N ASP A 411 15.74 22.74 24.40
CA ASP A 411 16.16 23.25 23.10
C ASP A 411 17.64 22.94 22.83
N THR A 412 17.93 22.08 21.86
CA THR A 412 19.19 22.08 21.09
C THR A 412 19.02 21.24 19.82
N PRO A 413 19.44 21.73 18.63
CA PRO A 413 19.17 21.06 17.36
C PRO A 413 20.04 19.80 17.26
N SER A 414 19.40 18.65 17.43
CA SER A 414 20.03 17.33 17.29
C SER A 414 19.49 16.66 16.02
N GLY A 415 20.42 16.10 15.24
CA GLY A 415 20.25 15.57 13.88
C GLY A 415 19.21 14.45 13.68
N PRO A 416 19.10 13.92 12.45
CA PRO A 416 17.94 13.17 12.00
C PRO A 416 17.74 11.89 12.82
N SER A 417 16.56 11.79 13.44
CA SER A 417 16.06 10.62 14.16
C SER A 417 15.82 9.47 13.20
N GLU A 418 16.23 8.26 13.57
CA GLU A 418 16.09 7.03 12.78
C GLU A 418 14.61 6.64 12.59
N ASP A 419 14.10 6.80 11.37
CA ASP A 419 12.81 6.26 10.91
C ASP A 419 13.00 4.83 10.39
N ALA A 420 12.26 3.87 10.97
CA ALA A 420 12.23 2.47 10.56
C ALA A 420 11.24 2.22 9.40
N SER A 421 11.31 3.03 8.34
CA SER A 421 10.67 2.75 7.05
C SER A 421 11.55 1.79 6.22
N VAL A 422 10.98 1.14 5.20
CA VAL A 422 11.79 0.52 4.14
C VAL A 422 12.70 1.63 3.62
N ARG A 423 14.00 1.51 3.86
CA ARG A 423 14.96 2.51 3.38
C ARG A 423 15.08 2.33 1.88
N THR A 424 14.36 3.17 1.14
CA THR A 424 14.41 3.20 -0.33
C THR A 424 15.28 4.33 -0.81
N ILE A 425 16.29 4.01 -1.62
CA ILE A 425 17.13 4.98 -2.33
C ILE A 425 16.81 4.87 -3.82
N SER A 426 16.46 5.97 -4.46
CA SER A 426 16.04 5.93 -5.86
C SER A 426 16.65 7.05 -6.71
N LEU A 427 16.80 6.77 -8.00
CA LEU A 427 17.04 7.73 -9.08
C LEU A 427 15.97 7.51 -10.15
N LEU A 428 14.92 8.31 -10.11
CA LEU A 428 13.74 8.17 -10.97
C LEU A 428 13.49 9.44 -11.79
N PRO A 429 13.34 9.36 -13.12
CA PRO A 429 13.01 10.51 -13.96
C PRO A 429 11.76 11.27 -13.51
N THR A 430 10.78 10.54 -12.95
CA THR A 430 9.53 11.09 -12.42
C THR A 430 9.69 11.87 -11.11
N ALA A 431 10.82 11.72 -10.42
CA ALA A 431 11.12 12.38 -9.14
C ALA A 431 12.00 13.64 -9.31
N GLY A 432 12.13 14.16 -10.54
CA GLY A 432 12.88 15.38 -10.85
C GLY A 432 14.37 15.15 -11.05
N ASP A 433 15.18 16.22 -10.99
CA ASP A 433 16.62 16.13 -11.23
C ASP A 433 17.36 15.32 -10.15
N ALA A 434 18.49 14.72 -10.53
CA ALA A 434 19.28 13.85 -9.66
C ALA A 434 19.70 14.55 -8.35
N ALA A 435 20.05 15.84 -8.41
CA ALA A 435 20.43 16.62 -7.23
C ALA A 435 19.26 16.85 -6.25
N ALA A 436 18.02 17.02 -6.76
CA ALA A 436 16.83 17.12 -5.92
C ALA A 436 16.51 15.79 -5.23
N GLN A 437 16.85 14.68 -5.90
CA GLN A 437 16.88 13.34 -5.32
C GLN A 437 18.16 13.07 -4.52
N GLY A 438 18.91 14.12 -4.16
CA GLY A 438 20.18 14.17 -3.40
C GLY A 438 21.30 13.25 -3.87
N TRP A 439 21.36 12.98 -5.17
CA TRP A 439 22.53 12.40 -5.80
C TRP A 439 23.56 13.48 -6.10
N SER A 440 24.84 13.13 -5.95
CA SER A 440 25.97 14.00 -6.23
C SER A 440 26.86 13.41 -7.32
N ILE A 441 27.07 14.15 -8.40
CA ILE A 441 27.97 13.78 -9.50
C ILE A 441 29.36 14.39 -9.31
N LYS A 442 30.42 13.62 -9.57
CA LYS A 442 31.81 14.11 -9.68
C LYS A 442 32.41 13.68 -11.00
N ASN A 443 33.31 14.52 -11.55
CA ASN A 443 34.05 14.29 -12.79
C ASN A 443 33.17 13.93 -14.01
N GLY A 444 31.94 14.43 -14.03
CA GLY A 444 30.94 14.18 -15.06
C GLY A 444 29.77 15.14 -14.94
N GLY A 445 28.83 15.05 -15.87
CA GLY A 445 27.54 15.73 -15.80
C GLY A 445 26.40 14.72 -15.77
N ILE A 446 25.27 15.10 -15.18
CA ILE A 446 24.03 14.35 -15.24
C ILE A 446 22.92 15.31 -15.67
N GLN A 447 22.14 14.92 -16.66
CA GLN A 447 21.02 15.71 -17.16
C GLN A 447 19.80 14.82 -17.34
N LEU A 448 18.66 15.28 -16.82
CA LEU A 448 17.36 14.68 -17.12
C LEU A 448 16.85 15.23 -18.45
N SER A 449 16.61 14.34 -19.42
CA SER A 449 16.13 14.70 -20.75
C SER A 449 15.21 13.59 -21.26
N GLU A 450 13.98 13.94 -21.63
CA GLU A 450 12.99 13.00 -22.19
C GLU A 450 12.73 11.78 -21.31
N GLY A 451 12.70 11.98 -19.98
CA GLY A 451 12.46 10.90 -19.03
C GLY A 451 13.64 9.94 -18.84
N VAL A 452 14.86 10.36 -19.18
CA VAL A 452 16.10 9.57 -19.03
C VAL A 452 17.20 10.43 -18.43
N PHE A 453 17.97 9.88 -17.48
CA PHE A 453 19.20 10.51 -17.01
C PHE A 453 20.35 10.16 -17.95
N LYS A 454 20.88 11.18 -18.64
CA LYS A 454 22.05 11.06 -19.50
C LYS A 454 23.28 11.48 -18.72
N ILE A 455 24.30 10.63 -18.70
CA ILE A 455 25.55 10.90 -18.00
C ILE A 455 26.64 11.27 -19.00
N THR A 456 27.30 12.41 -18.78
CA THR A 456 28.45 12.84 -19.58
C THR A 456 29.74 12.64 -18.80
N LYS A 457 30.72 12.03 -19.46
CA LYS A 457 32.06 11.78 -18.90
C LYS A 457 32.97 12.98 -19.16
N GLN A 458 33.74 13.42 -18.16
CA GLN A 458 34.85 14.35 -18.38
C GLN A 458 36.09 13.59 -18.90
N SER A 459 36.80 14.19 -19.85
CA SER A 459 37.98 13.56 -20.46
C SER A 459 39.02 13.15 -19.42
N ASN A 460 39.58 11.95 -19.56
CA ASN A 460 40.61 11.37 -18.68
C ASN A 460 40.22 11.25 -17.20
N LYS A 461 38.92 11.24 -16.86
CA LYS A 461 38.43 11.04 -15.49
C LYS A 461 37.30 10.02 -15.45
N ALA A 462 37.30 9.13 -14.46
CA ALA A 462 36.13 8.32 -14.15
C ALA A 462 35.09 9.19 -13.44
N TRP A 463 33.83 9.12 -13.85
CA TRP A 463 32.74 9.85 -13.18
C TRP A 463 32.18 9.03 -12.01
N SER A 464 31.62 9.68 -11.01
CA SER A 464 30.94 9.00 -9.90
C SER A 464 29.65 9.72 -9.53
N LEU A 465 28.51 9.04 -9.62
CA LEU A 465 27.22 9.51 -9.13
C LEU A 465 26.93 8.80 -7.81
N THR A 466 26.76 9.55 -6.73
CA THR A 466 26.78 9.03 -5.36
C THR A 466 25.57 9.47 -4.55
N ARG A 467 25.04 8.57 -3.72
CA ARG A 467 23.99 8.85 -2.73
C ARG A 467 24.31 8.13 -1.42
N PRO A 468 24.35 8.82 -0.27
CA PRO A 468 24.60 8.18 1.03
C PRO A 468 23.57 7.09 1.37
N VAL A 469 24.03 6.06 2.08
CA VAL A 469 23.25 4.94 2.60
C VAL A 469 23.58 4.77 4.08
N ASP A 470 22.66 5.17 4.97
CA ASP A 470 22.94 5.23 6.40
C ASP A 470 23.09 3.84 7.06
N ASP A 471 22.42 2.81 6.53
CA ASP A 471 22.40 1.46 7.10
C ASP A 471 22.58 0.41 6.01
N ALA A 472 23.75 0.43 5.35
CA ALA A 472 24.04 -0.47 4.25
C ALA A 472 24.10 -1.94 4.70
N VAL A 473 24.68 -2.22 5.89
CA VAL A 473 24.85 -3.59 6.44
C VAL A 473 23.53 -4.36 6.51
N SER A 474 22.42 -3.64 6.65
CA SER A 474 21.09 -4.20 6.69
C SER A 474 20.66 -4.95 5.43
N LEU A 475 21.27 -4.69 4.27
CA LEU A 475 21.04 -5.52 3.08
C LEU A 475 21.46 -6.98 3.30
N LEU A 476 22.45 -7.24 4.16
CA LEU A 476 22.93 -8.59 4.46
C LEU A 476 22.08 -9.25 5.55
N THR A 477 21.64 -8.50 6.55
CA THR A 477 20.83 -9.06 7.65
C THR A 477 19.37 -9.23 7.27
N ARG A 478 18.79 -8.25 6.57
CA ARG A 478 17.36 -8.18 6.26
C ARG A 478 17.05 -8.60 4.83
N GLY A 479 18.06 -8.63 3.96
CA GLY A 479 17.86 -8.77 2.53
C GLY A 479 17.37 -7.47 1.90
N GLY A 480 17.06 -7.53 0.62
CA GLY A 480 16.65 -6.37 -0.14
C GLY A 480 16.79 -6.58 -1.63
N ARG A 481 16.63 -5.50 -2.40
CA ARG A 481 16.69 -5.54 -3.85
C ARG A 481 17.25 -4.25 -4.41
N LEU A 482 18.16 -4.37 -5.37
CA LEU A 482 18.49 -3.31 -6.31
C LEU A 482 17.81 -3.61 -7.65
N SER A 483 17.08 -2.67 -8.23
CA SER A 483 16.58 -2.74 -9.59
C SER A 483 17.08 -1.53 -10.39
N CYS A 484 17.69 -1.78 -11.55
CA CYS A 484 18.27 -0.74 -12.40
C CYS A 484 17.90 -0.98 -13.86
N LYS A 485 17.31 0.03 -14.51
CA LYS A 485 17.08 0.07 -15.96
C LYS A 485 18.07 1.04 -16.59
N PHE A 486 18.94 0.53 -17.45
CA PHE A 486 20.02 1.31 -18.07
C PHE A 486 20.18 0.93 -19.54
N ARG A 487 20.84 1.77 -20.32
CA ARG A 487 21.37 1.38 -21.64
C ARG A 487 22.77 1.93 -21.82
N LEU A 488 23.54 1.26 -22.67
CA LEU A 488 24.88 1.67 -23.03
C LEU A 488 24.88 2.30 -24.43
N SER A 489 25.76 3.26 -24.66
CA SER A 489 25.95 3.89 -25.96
C SER A 489 27.41 3.85 -26.41
N GLY A 490 27.62 3.55 -27.69
CA GLY A 490 28.93 3.37 -28.32
C GLY A 490 28.96 2.15 -29.22
N ALA A 491 29.99 2.06 -30.06
CA ALA A 491 30.25 0.89 -30.90
C ALA A 491 30.75 -0.29 -30.04
N LEU A 492 30.40 -1.51 -30.42
CA LEU A 492 30.91 -2.72 -29.77
C LEU A 492 32.45 -2.71 -29.81
N THR A 493 33.05 -2.74 -28.63
CA THR A 493 34.50 -2.80 -28.43
C THR A 493 34.76 -3.86 -27.38
N ASN A 494 35.67 -4.79 -27.65
CA ASN A 494 35.96 -5.87 -26.72
C ASN A 494 36.61 -5.34 -25.44
N ASN A 495 36.23 -5.88 -24.29
CA ASN A 495 36.70 -5.53 -22.94
C ASN A 495 36.35 -4.10 -22.48
N GLN A 496 35.41 -3.41 -23.14
CA GLN A 496 35.04 -2.04 -22.76
C GLN A 496 34.07 -2.05 -21.57
N PHE A 497 34.34 -1.18 -20.59
CA PHE A 497 33.51 -1.00 -19.39
C PHE A 497 32.24 -0.21 -19.70
N GLY A 498 31.14 -0.60 -19.06
CA GLY A 498 29.88 0.16 -19.01
C GLY A 498 29.57 0.64 -17.59
N LEU A 499 28.34 0.43 -17.13
CA LEU A 499 27.87 0.83 -15.80
C LEU A 499 28.50 -0.02 -14.70
N GLY A 500 29.11 0.63 -13.71
CA GLY A 500 29.52 0.06 -12.42
C GLY A 500 28.61 0.50 -11.29
N ILE A 501 28.34 -0.39 -10.34
CA ILE A 501 27.49 -0.19 -9.15
C ILE A 501 28.22 -0.70 -7.92
N TYR A 502 28.41 0.18 -6.94
CA TYR A 502 29.20 -0.09 -5.75
C TYR A 502 28.51 0.38 -4.48
N LEU A 503 28.66 -0.41 -3.41
CA LEU A 503 28.24 -0.07 -2.06
C LEU A 503 29.08 -0.90 -1.09
N TYR A 504 29.79 -0.25 -0.19
CA TYR A 504 30.52 -0.92 0.89
C TYR A 504 30.35 -0.16 2.20
N THR A 505 30.60 -0.88 3.28
CA THR A 505 30.52 -0.37 4.65
C THR A 505 31.78 -0.72 5.42
N ASP A 506 32.07 0.04 6.47
CA ASP A 506 33.08 -0.25 7.48
C ASP A 506 32.46 -0.83 8.76
N VAL A 507 31.13 -0.95 8.80
CA VAL A 507 30.40 -1.56 9.90
C VAL A 507 30.74 -3.05 9.98
N ALA A 508 30.99 -3.51 11.22
CA ALA A 508 31.27 -4.92 11.49
C ALA A 508 30.09 -5.81 11.04
N LEU A 509 30.42 -6.95 10.42
CA LEU A 509 29.40 -7.91 10.02
C LEU A 509 28.80 -8.60 11.26
N PRO A 510 27.47 -8.77 11.31
CA PRO A 510 26.83 -9.58 12.35
C PRO A 510 27.27 -11.04 12.27
N ASP A 511 27.34 -11.71 13.42
CA ASP A 511 27.87 -13.09 13.57
C ASP A 511 27.21 -14.12 12.64
N VAL A 512 25.96 -13.89 12.25
CA VAL A 512 25.19 -14.77 11.38
C VAL A 512 25.57 -14.67 9.89
N VAL A 513 26.34 -13.65 9.49
CA VAL A 513 26.73 -13.43 8.09
C VAL A 513 28.20 -13.74 7.87
N ALA A 514 28.49 -14.90 7.27
CA ALA A 514 29.83 -15.25 6.84
C ALA A 514 30.17 -14.57 5.50
N MET A 515 31.29 -13.86 5.44
CA MET A 515 31.79 -13.20 4.23
C MET A 515 33.29 -13.47 4.05
N THR A 516 33.66 -13.98 2.87
CA THR A 516 35.05 -14.31 2.53
C THR A 516 35.85 -13.09 2.09
N GLY A 517 37.18 -13.14 2.15
CA GLY A 517 38.08 -12.07 1.70
C GLY A 517 38.63 -11.22 2.85
N THR A 518 39.33 -10.13 2.52
CA THR A 518 40.01 -9.25 3.47
C THR A 518 39.71 -7.78 3.16
N GLY A 519 39.57 -6.94 4.19
CA GLY A 519 39.21 -5.53 4.05
C GLY A 519 37.78 -5.25 4.50
N ASN A 520 37.13 -4.28 3.87
CA ASN A 520 35.77 -3.83 4.20
C ASN A 520 34.72 -4.71 3.52
N PRO A 521 33.55 -4.95 4.13
CA PRO A 521 32.43 -5.60 3.46
C PRO A 521 31.93 -4.81 2.24
N PHE A 522 32.13 -5.36 1.04
CA PHE A 522 31.54 -4.85 -0.19
C PHE A 522 30.21 -5.54 -0.43
N LEU A 523 29.11 -4.84 -0.22
CA LEU A 523 27.76 -5.33 -0.48
C LEU A 523 27.44 -5.31 -1.99
N MET A 524 28.04 -4.37 -2.70
CA MET A 524 28.01 -4.31 -4.15
C MET A 524 29.38 -3.91 -4.68
N SER A 525 29.86 -4.65 -5.67
CA SER A 525 31.06 -4.30 -6.43
C SER A 525 30.93 -4.84 -7.84
N PHE A 526 29.91 -4.38 -8.57
CA PHE A 526 29.53 -4.96 -9.86
C PHE A 526 29.78 -3.99 -10.99
N PHE A 527 30.02 -4.53 -12.18
CA PHE A 527 30.04 -3.74 -13.39
C PHE A 527 29.63 -4.51 -14.62
N THR A 528 29.25 -3.79 -15.66
CA THR A 528 29.04 -4.37 -16.98
C THR A 528 30.28 -4.23 -17.86
N GLN A 529 30.61 -5.27 -18.61
CA GLN A 529 31.71 -5.24 -19.57
C GLN A 529 31.39 -6.11 -20.78
N THR A 530 31.81 -5.66 -21.96
CA THR A 530 31.68 -6.44 -23.19
C THR A 530 32.83 -7.44 -23.32
N THR A 531 32.52 -8.71 -23.57
CA THR A 531 33.51 -9.71 -24.00
C THR A 531 32.88 -10.59 -25.07
N ASP A 532 33.62 -10.92 -26.12
CA ASP A 532 33.17 -11.81 -27.20
C ASP A 532 31.81 -11.41 -27.81
N GLY A 533 31.61 -10.10 -27.98
CA GLY A 533 30.38 -9.55 -28.55
C GLY A 533 29.17 -9.49 -27.61
N LYS A 534 29.32 -9.96 -26.37
CA LYS A 534 28.24 -10.01 -25.38
C LYS A 534 28.44 -8.99 -24.27
N LEU A 535 27.34 -8.51 -23.69
CA LEU A 535 27.35 -7.70 -22.48
C LEU A 535 27.26 -8.62 -21.25
N ASN A 536 28.19 -8.48 -20.31
CA ASN A 536 28.30 -9.35 -19.13
C ASN A 536 28.15 -8.55 -17.84
N LEU A 537 27.59 -9.17 -16.81
CA LEU A 537 27.70 -8.70 -15.43
C LEU A 537 28.96 -9.32 -14.80
N MET A 538 29.80 -8.48 -14.22
CA MET A 538 31.09 -8.84 -13.63
C MET A 538 31.11 -8.45 -12.15
N HIS A 539 31.72 -9.29 -11.32
CA HIS A 539 32.09 -9.01 -9.94
C HIS A 539 33.50 -8.42 -9.94
N HIS A 540 33.62 -7.16 -9.52
CA HIS A 540 34.88 -6.46 -9.33
C HIS A 540 35.53 -6.92 -8.03
N LYS A 541 36.71 -7.53 -8.16
CA LYS A 541 37.51 -7.98 -7.02
C LYS A 541 38.96 -7.64 -7.25
N LYS A 542 39.66 -7.21 -6.20
CA LYS A 542 41.11 -6.99 -6.23
C LYS A 542 41.89 -8.26 -6.63
N ALA A 543 41.39 -9.42 -6.22
CA ALA A 543 41.95 -10.73 -6.56
C ALA A 543 41.66 -11.19 -8.01
N GLY A 544 41.04 -10.34 -8.83
CA GLY A 544 40.67 -10.64 -10.21
C GLY A 544 39.16 -10.75 -10.39
N ASN A 545 38.66 -10.14 -11.46
CA ASN A 545 37.23 -10.06 -11.73
C ASN A 545 36.63 -11.41 -12.09
N THR A 546 35.36 -11.62 -11.79
CA THR A 546 34.65 -12.88 -12.11
C THR A 546 33.33 -12.56 -12.79
N LYS A 547 33.01 -13.31 -13.85
CA LYS A 547 31.73 -13.17 -14.54
C LYS A 547 30.60 -13.78 -13.74
N LEU A 548 29.52 -13.02 -13.55
CA LEU A 548 28.32 -13.41 -12.81
C LEU A 548 27.18 -13.82 -13.72
N GLY A 549 27.14 -13.31 -14.95
CA GLY A 549 26.13 -13.66 -15.95
C GLY A 549 26.26 -12.85 -17.23
N GLU A 550 25.38 -13.14 -18.18
CA GLU A 550 25.31 -12.51 -19.51
C GLU A 550 23.95 -11.86 -19.71
N PHE A 551 23.92 -10.64 -20.26
CA PHE A 551 22.68 -10.00 -20.72
C PHE A 551 22.29 -10.48 -22.13
N GLY A 552 23.26 -10.99 -22.90
CA GLY A 552 23.11 -11.38 -24.30
C GLY A 552 24.11 -10.64 -25.20
N ASN A 553 23.85 -10.66 -26.52
CA ASN A 553 24.64 -9.88 -27.47
C ASN A 553 24.55 -8.39 -27.15
N TYR A 554 25.67 -7.68 -27.26
CA TYR A 554 25.69 -6.24 -27.02
C TYR A 554 24.82 -5.51 -28.06
N SER A 555 23.92 -4.67 -27.56
CA SER A 555 23.20 -3.66 -28.32
C SER A 555 23.09 -2.39 -27.47
N ASN A 556 22.65 -1.29 -28.09
CA ASN A 556 22.38 -0.04 -27.39
C ASN A 556 20.95 0.01 -26.81
N ASP A 557 20.27 -1.14 -26.76
CA ASP A 557 18.92 -1.26 -26.23
C ASP A 557 18.92 -1.20 -24.69
N TRP A 558 17.73 -0.96 -24.15
CA TRP A 558 17.50 -1.00 -22.71
C TRP A 558 17.76 -2.37 -22.12
N GLN A 559 18.51 -2.39 -21.03
CA GLN A 559 18.82 -3.53 -20.20
C GLN A 559 18.17 -3.34 -18.82
N THR A 560 17.82 -4.44 -18.17
CA THR A 560 17.38 -4.43 -16.77
C THR A 560 18.26 -5.35 -15.94
N LEU A 561 18.75 -4.83 -14.82
CA LEU A 561 19.51 -5.55 -13.82
C LEU A 561 18.73 -5.53 -12.50
N GLU A 562 18.46 -6.70 -11.95
CA GLU A 562 18.02 -6.83 -10.56
C GLU A 562 19.06 -7.61 -9.75
N LEU A 563 19.32 -7.19 -8.51
CA LEU A 563 20.15 -7.90 -7.56
C LEU A 563 19.33 -8.14 -6.30
N VAL A 564 19.05 -9.40 -5.99
CA VAL A 564 18.24 -9.80 -4.84
C VAL A 564 19.17 -10.28 -3.73
N PHE A 565 19.14 -9.59 -2.58
CA PHE A 565 19.94 -9.90 -1.40
C PHE A 565 19.18 -10.87 -0.51
N THR A 566 19.82 -11.99 -0.19
CA THR A 566 19.22 -13.01 0.69
C THR A 566 19.48 -12.64 2.14
N ALA A 567 18.40 -12.44 2.91
CA ALA A 567 18.46 -12.09 4.33
C ALA A 567 19.30 -13.08 5.14
N GLY A 568 20.05 -12.57 6.10
CA GLY A 568 20.95 -13.34 6.96
C GLY A 568 22.16 -13.94 6.24
N SER A 569 22.54 -13.45 5.06
CA SER A 569 23.65 -14.04 4.29
C SER A 569 24.39 -13.02 3.42
N ALA A 570 25.56 -13.41 2.92
CA ALA A 570 26.31 -12.69 1.89
C ALA A 570 25.88 -13.09 0.45
N THR A 571 24.73 -13.77 0.30
CA THR A 571 24.28 -14.32 -0.97
C THR A 571 23.45 -13.31 -1.75
N VAL A 572 23.81 -13.12 -3.02
CA VAL A 572 23.08 -12.26 -3.97
C VAL A 572 22.71 -13.07 -5.22
N THR A 573 21.47 -12.93 -5.67
CA THR A 573 20.97 -13.55 -6.90
C THR A 573 20.74 -12.46 -7.96
N PRO A 574 21.47 -12.47 -9.08
CA PRO A 574 21.27 -11.50 -10.15
C PRO A 574 20.11 -11.93 -11.06
N LYS A 575 19.43 -10.96 -11.65
CA LYS A 575 18.46 -11.16 -12.72
C LYS A 575 18.76 -10.21 -13.86
N LEU A 576 19.10 -10.75 -15.03
CA LEU A 576 19.56 -10.01 -16.20
C LEU A 576 18.45 -10.09 -17.25
N ASN A 577 17.83 -8.95 -17.59
CA ASN A 577 16.70 -8.89 -18.52
C ASN A 577 15.54 -9.82 -18.15
N GLY A 578 15.24 -9.90 -16.87
CA GLY A 578 14.18 -10.77 -16.37
C GLY A 578 14.60 -12.23 -16.14
N VAL A 579 15.81 -12.63 -16.55
CA VAL A 579 16.30 -14.02 -16.41
C VAL A 579 17.18 -14.15 -15.17
N ALA A 580 16.81 -15.03 -14.25
CA ALA A 580 17.58 -15.27 -13.02
C ALA A 580 18.91 -15.97 -13.35
N GLY A 581 20.01 -15.44 -12.84
CA GLY A 581 21.34 -16.03 -12.91
C GLY A 581 21.69 -16.83 -11.64
N PRO A 582 22.87 -17.47 -11.62
CA PRO A 582 23.34 -18.20 -10.44
C PRO A 582 23.60 -17.25 -9.26
N ALA A 583 23.19 -17.67 -8.07
CA ALA A 583 23.51 -16.97 -6.84
C ALA A 583 25.03 -16.97 -6.59
N PHE A 584 25.55 -15.88 -6.03
CA PHE A 584 26.97 -15.73 -5.70
C PHE A 584 27.14 -15.03 -4.35
N GLN A 585 28.35 -15.12 -3.78
CA GLN A 585 28.69 -14.45 -2.53
C GLN A 585 29.32 -13.08 -2.79
N VAL A 586 28.84 -12.06 -2.09
CA VAL A 586 29.57 -10.81 -1.93
C VAL A 586 30.74 -10.99 -0.95
N ILE A 587 31.77 -10.15 -1.04
CA ILE A 587 33.06 -10.40 -0.38
C ILE A 587 33.57 -9.17 0.38
N LYS A 588 34.52 -9.40 1.28
CA LYS A 588 35.37 -8.36 1.83
C LYS A 588 36.47 -8.03 0.82
N ASP A 589 36.67 -6.74 0.56
CA ASP A 589 37.72 -6.26 -0.35
C ASP A 589 38.25 -4.88 0.10
N SER A 590 39.21 -4.33 -0.64
CA SER A 590 39.91 -3.08 -0.35
C SER A 590 39.94 -2.15 -1.57
N LEU A 591 38.86 -2.13 -2.36
CA LEU A 591 38.70 -1.19 -3.48
C LEU A 591 38.50 0.24 -2.95
N THR A 592 39.07 1.24 -3.62
CA THR A 592 38.99 2.65 -3.19
C THR A 592 37.76 3.33 -3.76
N LEU A 593 36.67 3.41 -2.98
CA LEU A 593 35.38 3.99 -3.38
C LEU A 593 34.77 4.83 -2.23
N GLY A 594 33.58 5.42 -2.42
CA GLY A 594 32.87 6.16 -1.37
C GLY A 594 32.27 5.23 -0.28
N LEU A 595 32.62 5.47 0.99
CA LEU A 595 32.13 4.71 2.15
C LEU A 595 30.64 4.99 2.39
N ASN A 596 29.85 3.93 2.67
CA ASN A 596 28.42 4.01 2.99
C ASN A 596 27.64 4.86 1.96
N ALA A 597 28.00 4.74 0.68
CA ALA A 597 27.36 5.47 -0.40
C ALA A 597 27.16 4.56 -1.62
N LEU A 598 25.92 4.52 -2.11
CA LEU A 598 25.61 3.86 -3.37
C LEU A 598 26.23 4.69 -4.49
N THR A 599 27.16 4.07 -5.21
CA THR A 599 28.01 4.74 -6.20
C THR A 599 27.82 4.10 -7.57
N LEU A 600 27.41 4.91 -8.55
CA LEU A 600 27.45 4.56 -9.97
C LEU A 600 28.67 5.18 -10.62
N THR A 601 29.33 4.47 -11.54
CA THR A 601 30.54 4.96 -12.23
C THR A 601 30.77 4.23 -13.55
N ASP A 602 31.61 4.78 -14.41
CA ASP A 602 32.19 4.10 -15.58
C ASP A 602 33.56 3.46 -15.30
N ILE A 603 34.01 3.48 -14.03
CA ILE A 603 35.10 2.68 -13.45
C ILE A 603 36.50 3.16 -13.84
N THR A 604 36.68 3.59 -15.10
CA THR A 604 37.98 3.87 -15.68
C THR A 604 38.09 5.32 -16.16
N LYS A 605 39.30 5.87 -16.09
CA LYS A 605 39.62 7.15 -16.74
C LYS A 605 39.71 7.03 -18.27
N ASN A 606 39.89 5.81 -18.78
CA ASN A 606 39.97 5.52 -20.21
C ASN A 606 38.56 5.53 -20.85
N ALA A 607 38.49 5.19 -22.14
CA ALA A 607 37.22 5.06 -22.83
C ALA A 607 36.33 3.99 -22.19
N ALA A 608 35.06 4.34 -21.99
CA ALA A 608 33.99 3.50 -21.49
C ALA A 608 32.72 3.80 -22.31
N TYR A 609 31.73 2.93 -22.25
CA TYR A 609 30.43 3.19 -22.88
C TYR A 609 29.76 4.41 -22.24
N GLY A 610 29.02 5.18 -23.04
CA GLY A 610 28.08 6.15 -22.48
C GLY A 610 26.98 5.41 -21.72
N VAL A 611 26.48 6.02 -20.65
CA VAL A 611 25.49 5.40 -19.77
C VAL A 611 24.27 6.30 -19.64
N ASP A 612 23.12 5.73 -19.96
CA ASP A 612 21.81 6.33 -19.73
C ASP A 612 21.06 5.50 -18.68
N ILE A 613 20.40 6.18 -17.72
CA ILE A 613 19.64 5.54 -16.64
C ILE A 613 18.16 5.91 -16.79
N GLY A 614 17.31 4.89 -16.95
CA GLY A 614 15.86 5.03 -16.99
C GLY A 614 15.24 4.91 -15.60
N SER A 615 15.83 4.13 -14.71
CA SER A 615 15.49 4.09 -13.28
C SER A 615 16.56 3.35 -12.49
N LEU A 616 16.71 3.72 -11.21
CA LEU A 616 17.40 2.91 -10.21
C LEU A 616 16.65 2.98 -8.88
N VAL A 617 16.47 1.83 -8.23
CA VAL A 617 15.86 1.73 -6.90
C VAL A 617 16.63 0.69 -6.09
N LEU A 618 17.08 1.07 -4.89
CA LEU A 618 17.60 0.19 -3.86
C LEU A 618 16.61 0.15 -2.71
N GLU A 619 16.15 -1.05 -2.36
CA GLU A 619 15.22 -1.32 -1.27
C GLU A 619 15.91 -2.22 -0.25
N ILE A 620 15.97 -1.78 1.01
CA ILE A 620 16.41 -2.62 2.13
C ILE A 620 15.18 -3.13 2.86
N ASN A 621 15.05 -4.45 2.99
CA ASN A 621 13.91 -5.07 3.67
C ASN A 621 13.86 -4.61 5.14
N ASN A 622 12.66 -4.60 5.71
CA ASN A 622 12.49 -4.32 7.14
C ASN A 622 13.06 -5.46 8.01
N PRO A 623 13.43 -5.19 9.28
CA PRO A 623 13.93 -6.23 10.19
C PRO A 623 12.94 -7.39 10.27
N ALA A 624 13.46 -8.62 10.30
CA ALA A 624 12.63 -9.79 10.62
C ALA A 624 12.09 -9.63 12.06
N ALA A 625 10.79 -9.87 12.20
CA ALA A 625 10.06 -9.71 13.47
C ALA A 625 10.44 -10.75 14.52
#